data_AF-A0A1H7MT34-F1
#
_entry.id   AF-A0A1H7MT34-F1
#
_cell.length_a   1.000
_cell.length_b   1.000
_cell.length_c   1.000
_cell.angle_alpha   90.00
_cell.angle_beta   90.00
_cell.angle_gamma   90.00
#
_symmetry.space_group_name_H-M   'P 1'
#
loop_
_entity.id
_entity.type
_entity.pdbx_description
1 polymer ?
#
loop_
_entity_poly.entity_id
_entity_poly.type
_entity_poly.pdbx_seq_one_letter_code
_entity_poly.pdbx_strand_id
1 'polypeptide(L)' 'MQYRYWCGECGFSTGWTGETEGRLQLLRHCRRWHRGIPVGGHRERARGRADRWGGCLVALCVGLALVVPAVVLLVLLV' A
#
# COMPACT_ATOMS: atom_id res chain seq x y z
N MET A 1 2.19 3.26 -12.50
CA MET A 1 1.58 2.55 -11.35
C MET A 1 1.58 1.07 -11.67
N GLN A 2 1.91 0.20 -10.72
CA GLN A 2 1.97 -1.25 -10.94
C GLN A 2 0.87 -1.97 -10.14
N TYR A 3 0.38 -3.07 -10.68
CA TYR A 3 -0.72 -3.86 -10.14
C TYR A 3 -0.36 -5.33 -10.15
N ARG A 4 -0.88 -6.08 -9.18
CA ARG A 4 -0.85 -7.55 -9.15
C ARG A 4 -2.27 -8.06 -9.13
N TYR A 5 -2.61 -8.93 -10.07
CA TYR A 5 -3.94 -9.52 -10.17
C TYR A 5 -3.93 -10.94 -9.60
N TRP A 6 -4.98 -11.28 -8.87
CA TRP A 6 -5.19 -12.58 -8.23
C TRP A 6 -6.40 -13.27 -8.84
N CYS A 7 -6.27 -14.56 -9.13
CA CYS A 7 -7.37 -15.42 -9.54
C CYS A 7 -8.32 -15.66 -8.36
N GLY A 8 -9.63 -15.64 -8.61
CA GLY A 8 -10.62 -15.92 -7.57
C GLY A 8 -10.83 -17.41 -7.31
N GLU A 9 -10.44 -18.23 -8.29
CA GLU A 9 -10.72 -19.65 -8.35
C GLU A 9 -9.53 -20.50 -7.89
N CYS A 10 -8.32 -19.95 -7.93
CA CYS A 10 -7.10 -20.65 -7.50
C CYS A 10 -6.04 -19.65 -6.98
N GLY A 11 -4.91 -20.18 -6.48
CA GLY A 11 -3.80 -19.38 -5.94
C GLY A 11 -2.92 -18.68 -6.98
N PHE A 12 -3.33 -18.59 -8.25
CA PHE A 12 -2.55 -17.92 -9.28
C PHE A 12 -2.55 -16.39 -9.10
N SER A 13 -1.38 -15.79 -9.23
CA SER A 13 -1.19 -14.34 -9.26
C SER A 13 -0.28 -13.90 -10.39
N THR A 14 -0.55 -12.74 -10.99
CA THR A 14 0.35 -12.13 -11.98
C THR A 14 1.60 -11.54 -11.32
N GLY A 15 2.62 -11.25 -12.14
CA GLY A 15 3.68 -10.33 -11.71
C GLY A 15 3.11 -8.93 -11.41
N TRP A 16 3.98 -8.04 -10.90
CA TRP A 16 3.67 -6.61 -10.86
C TRP A 16 3.75 -6.06 -12.27
N THR A 17 2.62 -5.63 -12.83
CA THR A 17 2.52 -5.16 -14.23
C THR A 17 1.69 -3.87 -14.32
N GLY A 18 1.62 -3.30 -15.51
CA GLY A 18 0.57 -2.31 -15.81
C GLY A 18 -0.83 -2.90 -15.67
N GLU A 19 -1.84 -2.02 -15.54
CA GLU A 19 -3.23 -2.43 -15.30
C GLU A 19 -3.77 -3.33 -16.42
N THR A 20 -3.58 -2.92 -17.69
CA THR A 20 -4.05 -3.65 -18.87
C THR A 20 -3.36 -5.00 -19.02
N GLU A 21 -2.02 -5.03 -18.92
CA GLU A 21 -1.26 -6.27 -19.09
C GLU A 21 -1.61 -7.30 -18.01
N GLY A 22 -1.73 -6.88 -16.75
CA GLY A 22 -2.09 -7.78 -15.64
C GLY A 22 -3.50 -8.34 -15.79
N ARG A 23 -4.46 -7.51 -16.22
CA ARG A 23 -5.83 -7.95 -16.49
C ARG A 23 -5.86 -8.96 -17.63
N LEU A 24 -5.11 -8.73 -18.71
CA LEU A 24 -5.01 -9.67 -19.82
C LEU A 24 -4.36 -10.99 -19.41
N GLN A 25 -3.33 -10.97 -18.55
CA GLN A 25 -2.72 -12.18 -18.00
C GLN A 25 -3.72 -12.99 -17.18
N LEU A 26 -4.50 -12.35 -16.30
CA LEU A 26 -5.54 -13.01 -15.53
C LEU A 26 -6.61 -13.63 -16.45
N LEU A 27 -7.10 -12.89 -17.44
CA LEU A 27 -8.07 -13.40 -18.42
C LEU A 27 -7.54 -14.59 -19.21
N ARG A 28 -6.28 -14.54 -19.66
CA ARG A 28 -5.62 -15.66 -20.36
C ARG A 28 -5.50 -16.89 -19.45
N HIS A 29 -5.17 -16.68 -18.17
CA HIS A 29 -5.12 -17.74 -17.18
C HIS A 29 -6.51 -18.37 -16.98
N CYS A 30 -7.54 -17.60 -16.67
CA CYS A 30 -8.89 -18.11 -16.44
C CYS A 30 -9.47 -18.80 -17.68
N ARG A 31 -9.25 -18.26 -18.88
CA ARG A 31 -9.70 -18.92 -20.12
C ARG A 31 -9.02 -20.28 -20.36
N ARG A 32 -7.79 -20.46 -19.88
CA ARG A 32 -7.03 -21.70 -20.04
C ARG A 32 -7.43 -22.75 -19.00
N TRP A 33 -7.59 -22.34 -17.74
CA TRP A 33 -7.72 -23.25 -16.59
C TRP A 33 -9.13 -23.31 -15.98
N HIS A 34 -9.95 -22.28 -16.20
CA HIS A 34 -11.29 -22.11 -15.62
C HIS A 34 -12.34 -21.87 -16.73
N ARG A 35 -12.43 -22.80 -17.68
CA ARG A 35 -13.39 -22.70 -18.79
C ARG A 35 -14.83 -22.77 -18.29
N GLY A 36 -15.66 -21.80 -18.68
CA GLY A 36 -17.07 -21.75 -18.30
C GLY A 36 -17.35 -21.17 -16.91
N ILE A 37 -16.30 -20.83 -16.15
CA ILE A 37 -16.45 -20.15 -14.86
C ILE A 37 -16.29 -18.64 -15.09
N PRO A 38 -17.20 -17.79 -14.57
CA PRO A 38 -17.03 -16.35 -14.60
C PRO A 38 -15.71 -15.93 -13.97
N VAL A 39 -14.97 -15.01 -14.60
CA VAL A 39 -13.67 -14.56 -14.10
C VAL A 39 -13.86 -13.74 -12.83
N GLY A 40 -13.51 -14.32 -11.68
CA GLY A 40 -13.45 -13.63 -10.39
C GLY A 40 -12.05 -13.10 -10.06
N GLY A 41 -11.87 -12.75 -8.79
CA GLY A 41 -10.57 -12.33 -8.24
C GLY A 41 -10.52 -10.87 -7.80
N HIS A 42 -9.32 -10.43 -7.45
CA HIS A 42 -9.06 -9.08 -6.97
C HIS A 42 -7.69 -8.58 -7.45
N ARG A 43 -7.43 -7.28 -7.25
CA ARG A 43 -6.14 -6.66 -7.60
C ARG A 43 -5.54 -5.95 -6.42
N GLU A 44 -4.22 -6.04 -6.32
CA GLU A 44 -3.40 -5.24 -5.42
C GLU A 44 -2.76 -4.10 -6.20
N ARG A 45 -2.66 -2.94 -5.55
CA ARG A 45 -1.90 -1.79 -6.06
C ARG A 45 -0.53 -1.80 -5.40
N ALA A 46 0.53 -1.70 -6.21
CA ALA A 46 1.87 -1.49 -5.67
C ALA A 46 1.86 -0.16 -4.91
N ARG A 47 1.96 -0.23 -3.58
CA ARG A 47 2.09 0.97 -2.75
C ARG A 47 3.48 1.52 -3.01
N GLY A 48 3.55 2.71 -3.61
CA GLY A 48 4.80 3.45 -3.69
C GLY A 48 5.38 3.60 -2.28
N ARG A 49 6.71 3.64 -2.17
CA ARG A 49 7.45 3.84 -0.91
C ARG A 49 7.19 5.22 -0.26
N ALA A 50 6.11 5.93 -0.60
CA ALA A 50 5.95 7.36 -0.32
C ALA A 50 5.21 7.69 0.99
N ASP A 51 4.37 6.80 1.55
CA ASP A 51 3.34 7.32 2.49
C ASP A 51 3.40 6.75 3.91
N ARG A 52 4.38 5.91 4.25
CA ARG A 52 4.22 5.08 5.46
C ARG A 52 4.87 5.58 6.75
N TRP A 53 5.77 6.57 6.73
CA TRP A 53 6.52 6.96 7.94
C TRP A 53 6.92 8.44 7.86
N GLY A 54 6.19 9.36 8.48
CA GLY A 54 6.60 10.76 8.51
C GLY A 54 5.73 11.66 9.35
N GLY A 55 4.45 11.83 9.00
CA GLY A 55 3.61 12.88 9.58
C GLY A 55 3.49 12.85 11.11
N CYS A 56 3.02 11.73 11.68
CA CYS A 56 2.80 11.65 13.13
C CYS A 56 4.11 11.64 13.92
N LEU A 57 5.15 10.95 13.42
CA LEU A 57 6.43 10.88 14.10
C LEU A 57 7.13 12.26 14.09
N VAL A 58 7.07 12.98 12.96
CA VAL A 58 7.60 14.35 12.83
C VAL A 58 6.84 15.31 13.75
N ALA A 59 5.50 15.22 13.79
CA ALA A 59 4.70 16.05 14.69
C ALA A 59 5.04 15.82 16.18
N LEU A 60 5.26 14.57 16.57
CA LEU A 60 5.67 14.23 17.95
C LEU A 60 7.05 14.81 18.28
N CYS A 61 8.04 14.63 17.39
CA CYS A 61 9.38 15.17 17.59
C CYS A 61 9.39 16.70 17.68
N VAL A 62 8.65 17.38 16.81
CA VAL A 62 8.52 18.85 16.84
C VAL A 62 7.83 19.31 18.11
N GLY A 63 6.74 18.66 18.52
CA GLY A 63 6.05 18.98 19.76
C GLY A 63 6.96 18.84 20.98
N LEU A 64 7.70 17.73 21.09
CA LEU A 64 8.62 17.51 22.20
C LEU A 64 9.76 18.54 22.22
N ALA A 65 10.32 18.87 21.05
CA ALA A 65 11.37 19.87 20.90
C ALA A 65 10.93 21.29 21.30
N LEU A 66 9.64 21.61 21.25
CA LEU A 66 9.09 22.91 21.66
C LEU A 66 8.65 22.91 23.13
N VAL A 67 7.97 21.87 23.58
CA VAL A 67 7.38 21.80 24.92
C VAL A 67 8.44 21.64 25.99
N VAL A 68 9.45 20.78 25.78
CA VAL A 68 10.50 20.54 26.78
C VAL A 68 11.27 21.81 27.15
N PRO A 69 11.85 22.59 26.20
CA PRO A 69 12.58 23.80 26.56
C PRO A 69 11.66 24.88 27.15
N ALA A 70 10.41 24.98 26.70
CA ALA A 70 9.44 25.94 27.26
C ALA A 70 9.12 25.63 28.73
N VAL A 71 8.92 24.35 29.06
CA VAL A 71 8.69 23.92 30.45
C VAL A 71 9.94 24.14 31.31
N VAL A 72 11.13 23.80 30.80
CA VAL A 72 12.39 24.03 31.53
C VAL A 72 12.59 25.52 31.81
N LEU A 73 12.37 26.38 30.82
CA LEU A 73 12.48 27.83 31.00
C LEU A 73 11.48 28.34 32.04
N LEU A 74 10.22 27.87 32.01
CA LEU A 74 9.20 28.25 33.00
C LEU A 74 9.63 27.87 34.42
N VAL A 75 10.13 26.65 34.63
CA VAL A 75 10.58 26.18 35.94
C VAL A 75 11.78 26.98 36.45
N LEU A 76 12.67 27.45 35.57
CA LEU A 76 13.81 28.29 35.95
C LEU A 76 13.43 29.74 36.27
N LEU A 77 12.23 30.17 35.87
CA LEU A 77 11.72 31.53 36.08
C LEU A 77 10.77 31.65 37.29
N VAL A 78 10.40 30.53 37.92
CA VAL A 78 9.56 30.44 39.13
C VAL A 78 10.44 30.18 40.34
#